data_AF-A0A845U816-F1
#
_entry.id   AF-A0A845U816-F1
#
_cell.length_a   1.000
_cell.length_b   1.000
_cell.length_c   1.000
_cell.angle_alpha   90.00
_cell.angle_beta   90.00
_cell.angle_gamma   90.00
#
_symmetry.space_group_name_H-M   'P 1'
#
loop_
_entity.id
_entity.type
_entity.pdbx_description
1 polymer ?
#
loop_
_entity_poly.entity_id
_entity_poly.type
_entity_poly.pdbx_seq_one_letter_code
_entity_poly.pdbx_strand_id
1 'polypeptide(L)'
;MDKLLWGDSGLREAADNIVLDSHQVVVTRVDSLPLLRFYESARAVALGAYEDNDFAVRAAYCQAESIPVIRRLTGGGASYLYPEQIAWSLTVQAQESNIEQWLARLCIAMCNGLTNSGYANVYFHKPNDIYVNNRKLGSVYIGMQDNILIANGTLYRSLDISTMLRALRVPKEKLTQDGIRAAGLHFTTLQNRSAVDLSALKESLAQSIAQITGLRVLVRTPWVDSVSHTKLADYDKLSEHNNGSIYSGFLATSGGILHGSMSLDSHLRISSARMGGNVYIRPHHLFKKMESALYGASEDEISQRMENLLYDIHWELLGFTPAHIITLFHRLFERQRIAERLSITASSANSFMVHDPDGAMDAMDIAAQAEAVLVPYCAKPAWCKWRHKDGCSQCGKCDVGQIYHLAGKRGLKVTTVKNFEHLEFILRVLKERDTKCYLGMCCNNFYIKHEDTFRAANIPALLLDIAGANCYDLMQEQAAYSGKFVAESTIDVEVAAKVIDIAHQNNAHNQHADKWVRQ
;
A
#
# COMPACT_ATOMS: atom_id res chain seq x y z
N MET A 1 -7.96 -19.28 32.57
CA MET A 1 -8.45 -18.15 33.39
C MET A 1 -9.62 -17.53 32.66
N ASP A 2 -10.78 -17.37 33.30
CA ASP A 2 -12.01 -16.82 32.70
C ASP A 2 -12.19 -15.33 33.04
N LYS A 3 -11.09 -14.56 32.97
CA LYS A 3 -11.05 -13.16 33.38
C LYS A 3 -10.35 -12.30 32.34
N LEU A 4 -10.90 -11.12 32.06
CA LEU A 4 -10.25 -10.05 31.31
C LEU A 4 -9.84 -8.95 32.29
N LEU A 5 -8.53 -8.74 32.45
CA LEU A 5 -8.05 -7.55 33.15
C LEU A 5 -8.10 -6.37 32.19
N TRP A 6 -8.65 -5.25 32.65
CA TRP A 6 -8.64 -4.05 31.84
C TRP A 6 -8.30 -2.80 32.64
N GLY A 7 -7.71 -1.82 31.97
CA GLY A 7 -7.33 -0.56 32.59
C GLY A 7 -7.06 0.53 31.57
N ASP A 8 -6.65 1.69 32.07
CA ASP A 8 -6.35 2.87 31.26
C ASP A 8 -4.97 3.40 31.64
N SER A 9 -4.10 3.52 30.64
CA SER A 9 -2.71 3.95 30.81
C SER A 9 -2.47 5.43 30.54
N GLY A 10 -3.53 6.19 30.21
CA GLY A 10 -3.50 7.62 29.99
C GLY A 10 -2.85 8.04 28.66
N LEU A 11 -2.51 9.32 28.55
CA LEU A 11 -1.77 9.87 27.41
C LEU A 11 -0.29 9.49 27.51
N ARG A 12 0.23 8.89 26.44
CA ARG A 12 1.64 8.48 26.34
C ARG A 12 2.21 8.80 24.96
N GLU A 13 3.54 8.82 24.88
CA GLU A 13 4.20 8.84 23.59
C GLU A 13 3.85 7.59 22.78
N ALA A 14 3.72 7.75 21.47
CA ALA A 14 3.30 6.67 20.59
C ALA A 14 4.26 5.46 20.65
N ALA A 15 5.57 5.74 20.77
CA ALA A 15 6.61 4.74 20.93
C ALA A 15 6.47 3.94 22.24
N ASP A 16 6.15 4.59 23.36
CA ASP A 16 5.93 3.93 24.65
C ASP A 16 4.72 2.99 24.58
N ASN A 17 3.66 3.39 23.87
CA ASN A 17 2.50 2.53 23.63
C ASN A 17 2.84 1.24 22.88
N ILE A 18 3.79 1.27 21.94
CA ILE A 18 4.25 0.06 21.24
C ILE A 18 5.02 -0.88 22.17
N VAL A 19 5.86 -0.33 23.05
CA VAL A 19 6.58 -1.15 24.05
C VAL A 19 5.59 -1.82 25.00
N LEU A 20 4.57 -1.09 25.45
CA LEU A 20 3.49 -1.63 26.28
C LEU A 20 2.71 -2.74 25.58
N ASP A 21 2.40 -2.57 24.29
CA ASP A 21 1.75 -3.61 23.49
C ASP A 21 2.61 -4.89 23.40
N SER A 22 3.93 -4.76 23.21
CA SER A 22 4.86 -5.90 23.24
C SER A 22 4.89 -6.57 24.61
N HIS A 23 4.92 -5.78 25.70
CA HIS A 23 4.86 -6.31 27.06
C HIS A 23 3.55 -7.06 27.34
N GLN A 24 2.40 -6.52 26.90
CA GLN A 24 1.10 -7.19 27.03
C GLN A 24 1.09 -8.56 26.35
N VAL A 25 1.70 -8.69 25.16
CA VAL A 25 1.84 -9.98 24.45
C VAL A 25 2.65 -10.97 25.28
N VAL A 26 3.79 -10.54 25.84
CA VAL A 26 4.64 -11.39 26.68
C VAL A 26 3.90 -11.87 27.93
N VAL A 27 3.23 -10.97 28.66
CA VAL A 27 2.46 -11.30 29.87
C VAL A 27 1.32 -12.27 29.52
N THR A 28 0.58 -12.00 28.45
CA THR A 28 -0.53 -12.89 28.02
C THR A 28 -0.02 -14.28 27.65
N ARG A 29 1.17 -14.37 27.04
CA ARG A 29 1.79 -15.65 26.66
C ARG A 29 2.31 -16.42 27.86
N VAL A 30 3.08 -15.77 28.74
CA VAL A 30 3.76 -16.42 29.87
C VAL A 30 2.78 -16.72 31.00
N ASP A 31 1.94 -15.74 31.36
CA ASP A 31 1.05 -15.84 32.51
C ASP A 31 -0.37 -16.29 32.12
N SER A 32 -0.63 -16.54 30.83
CA SER A 32 -1.97 -16.89 30.31
C SER A 32 -3.06 -15.89 30.75
N LEU A 33 -2.69 -14.61 30.80
CA LEU A 33 -3.50 -13.53 31.36
C LEU A 33 -4.02 -12.61 30.25
N PRO A 34 -5.32 -12.65 29.90
CA PRO A 34 -5.94 -11.71 28.96
C PRO A 34 -5.90 -10.26 29.47
N LEU A 35 -5.43 -9.34 28.62
CA LEU A 35 -5.29 -7.92 28.97
C LEU A 35 -5.97 -7.02 27.93
N LEU A 36 -6.73 -6.03 28.39
CA LEU A 36 -7.28 -4.94 27.59
C LEU A 36 -6.83 -3.58 28.16
N ARG A 37 -6.05 -2.84 27.39
CA ARG A 37 -5.55 -1.51 27.76
C ARG A 37 -6.22 -0.44 26.92
N PHE A 38 -6.83 0.54 27.56
CA PHE A 38 -7.19 1.81 26.92
C PHE A 38 -6.07 2.83 27.10
N TYR A 39 -5.93 3.75 26.16
CA TYR A 39 -4.94 4.82 26.22
C TYR A 39 -5.26 5.98 25.27
N GLU A 40 -4.53 7.08 25.43
CA GLU A 40 -4.38 8.12 24.42
C GLU A 40 -2.94 8.14 23.93
N SER A 41 -2.72 8.55 22.68
CA SER A 41 -1.37 8.64 22.11
C SER A 41 -1.06 10.08 21.74
N ALA A 42 0.19 10.49 21.97
CA ALA A 42 0.77 11.63 21.30
C ALA A 42 0.70 11.45 19.77
N ARG A 43 0.77 12.56 19.04
CA ARG A 43 0.66 12.55 17.58
C ARG A 43 1.77 11.69 16.95
N ALA A 44 1.40 10.80 16.05
CA ALA A 44 2.34 9.95 15.31
C ALA A 44 1.68 9.35 14.08
N VAL A 45 2.48 8.92 13.12
CA VAL A 45 2.04 7.97 12.09
C VAL A 45 2.37 6.57 12.57
N ALA A 46 1.38 5.69 12.58
CA ALA A 46 1.55 4.29 12.93
C ALA A 46 1.44 3.42 11.67
N LEU A 47 2.56 2.84 11.25
CA LEU A 47 2.64 1.86 10.17
C LEU A 47 2.08 0.50 10.62
N GLY A 48 1.50 -0.24 9.68
CA GLY A 48 1.25 -1.67 9.86
C GLY A 48 2.54 -2.47 10.02
N ALA A 49 2.46 -3.65 10.62
CA ALA A 49 3.62 -4.50 10.90
C ALA A 49 4.50 -4.78 9.67
N TYR A 50 3.88 -4.97 8.50
CA TYR A 50 4.56 -5.34 7.26
C TYR A 50 4.59 -4.20 6.24
N GLU A 51 3.99 -3.06 6.57
CA GLU A 51 3.80 -1.97 5.63
C GLU A 51 5.11 -1.22 5.39
N ASP A 52 5.38 -0.93 4.13
CA ASP A 52 6.57 -0.19 3.77
C ASP A 52 6.39 1.31 4.05
N ASN A 53 7.39 1.91 4.71
CA ASN A 53 7.37 3.32 5.08
C ASN A 53 7.24 4.24 3.87
N ASP A 54 7.95 3.93 2.79
CA ASP A 54 8.06 4.80 1.63
C ASP A 54 6.76 4.82 0.82
N PHE A 55 5.96 3.76 0.93
CA PHE A 55 4.63 3.67 0.31
C PHE A 55 3.50 4.19 1.21
N ALA A 56 3.69 4.21 2.53
CA ALA A 56 2.65 4.63 3.47
C ALA A 56 2.74 6.10 3.91
N VAL A 57 3.95 6.67 3.97
CA VAL A 57 4.21 7.93 4.71
C VAL A 57 4.91 8.96 3.85
N ARG A 58 4.57 10.24 4.07
CA ARG A 58 5.33 11.37 3.55
C ARG A 58 6.44 11.72 4.55
N ALA A 59 7.53 10.97 4.50
CA ALA A 59 8.63 11.07 5.47
C ALA A 59 9.15 12.51 5.64
N ALA A 60 9.34 13.25 4.55
CA ALA A 60 9.79 14.65 4.60
C ALA A 60 8.81 15.58 5.34
N TYR A 61 7.50 15.40 5.15
CA TYR A 61 6.48 16.16 5.88
C TYR A 61 6.47 15.79 7.36
N CYS A 62 6.52 14.49 7.67
CA CYS A 62 6.54 14.03 9.06
C CYS A 62 7.78 14.54 9.80
N GLN A 63 8.94 14.56 9.14
CA GLN A 63 10.16 15.14 9.70
C GLN A 63 10.02 16.66 9.94
N ALA A 64 9.52 17.40 8.96
CA ALA A 64 9.34 18.86 9.07
C ALA A 64 8.36 19.23 10.21
N GLU A 65 7.27 18.48 10.35
CA GLU A 65 6.24 18.72 11.36
C GLU A 65 6.56 18.06 12.71
N SER A 66 7.71 17.38 12.85
CA SER A 66 8.09 16.62 14.05
C SER A 66 7.00 15.63 14.47
N ILE A 67 6.51 14.84 13.51
CA ILE A 67 5.56 13.74 13.68
C ILE A 67 6.36 12.44 13.63
N PRO A 68 6.49 11.70 14.76
CA PRO A 68 7.14 10.41 14.77
C PRO A 68 6.43 9.40 13.85
N VAL A 69 7.22 8.53 13.22
CA VAL A 69 6.71 7.35 12.51
C VAL A 69 7.05 6.13 13.34
N ILE A 70 6.03 5.39 13.75
CA ILE A 70 6.14 4.17 14.56
C ILE A 70 5.56 2.98 13.80
N ARG A 71 5.86 1.75 14.23
CA ARG A 71 5.34 0.51 13.64
C ARG A 71 4.59 -0.31 14.67
N ARG A 72 3.35 -0.71 14.35
CA ARG A 72 2.52 -1.57 15.19
C ARG A 72 2.90 -3.04 15.04
N LEU A 73 2.50 -3.86 16.01
CA LEU A 73 2.59 -5.32 15.93
C LEU A 73 1.48 -5.94 15.05
N THR A 74 0.42 -5.17 14.78
CA THR A 74 -0.73 -5.59 13.96
C THR A 74 -0.50 -5.32 12.47
N GLY A 75 -1.11 -6.14 11.60
CA GLY A 75 -1.15 -5.88 10.16
C GLY A 75 -2.03 -4.70 9.75
N GLY A 76 -2.34 -4.63 8.45
CA GLY A 76 -3.14 -3.57 7.85
C GLY A 76 -2.33 -2.31 7.51
N GLY A 77 -3.02 -1.26 7.04
CA GLY A 77 -2.37 -0.02 6.59
C GLY A 77 -2.13 1.02 7.69
N ALA A 78 -1.41 2.07 7.33
CA ALA A 78 -1.01 3.12 8.24
C ALA A 78 -2.20 3.91 8.80
N SER A 79 -2.05 4.41 10.02
CA SER A 79 -3.02 5.30 10.67
C SER A 79 -2.34 6.51 11.29
N TYR A 80 -3.08 7.60 11.44
CA TYR A 80 -2.61 8.79 12.15
C TYR A 80 -3.17 8.79 13.57
N LEU A 81 -2.26 8.72 14.54
CA LEU A 81 -2.57 8.85 15.96
C LEU A 81 -2.60 10.32 16.31
N TYR A 82 -3.59 10.72 17.09
CA TYR A 82 -3.77 12.09 17.54
C TYR A 82 -4.21 12.08 19.02
N PRO A 83 -3.79 13.06 19.84
CA PRO A 83 -4.33 13.23 21.18
C PRO A 83 -5.85 13.32 21.15
N GLU A 84 -6.51 13.00 22.27
CA GLU A 84 -7.98 13.01 22.32
C GLU A 84 -8.64 11.97 21.41
N GLN A 85 -8.01 10.83 21.21
CA GLN A 85 -8.60 9.62 20.65
C GLN A 85 -8.68 8.54 21.72
N ILE A 86 -9.71 7.68 21.69
CA ILE A 86 -9.74 6.48 22.54
C ILE A 86 -9.03 5.37 21.77
N ALA A 87 -7.74 5.17 22.06
CA ALA A 87 -7.00 4.02 21.58
C ALA A 87 -7.11 2.86 22.56
N TRP A 88 -6.96 1.64 22.04
CA TRP A 88 -6.97 0.43 22.85
C TRP A 88 -6.10 -0.66 22.26
N SER A 89 -5.62 -1.55 23.13
CA SER A 89 -4.95 -2.78 22.76
C SER A 89 -5.46 -3.96 23.59
N LEU A 90 -5.72 -5.09 22.93
CA LEU A 90 -6.20 -6.33 23.51
C LEU A 90 -5.18 -7.43 23.19
N THR A 91 -4.81 -8.20 24.21
CA THR A 91 -4.03 -9.43 24.03
C THR A 91 -4.74 -10.60 24.68
N VAL A 92 -5.01 -11.63 23.88
CA VAL A 92 -5.69 -12.87 24.33
C VAL A 92 -5.06 -14.08 23.64
N GLN A 93 -5.27 -15.26 24.20
CA GLN A 93 -4.95 -16.51 23.50
C GLN A 93 -5.77 -16.59 22.21
N ALA A 94 -5.10 -16.87 21.09
CA ALA A 94 -5.74 -17.01 19.80
C ALA A 94 -6.64 -18.26 19.82
N GLN A 95 -7.93 -18.05 19.58
CA GLN A 95 -8.90 -19.13 19.37
C GLN A 95 -8.79 -19.64 17.93
N GLU A 96 -9.46 -20.76 17.64
CA GLU A 96 -9.66 -21.28 16.27
C GLU A 96 -10.59 -20.35 15.48
N SER A 97 -10.06 -19.19 15.09
CA SER A 97 -10.71 -18.25 14.18
C SER A 97 -9.66 -17.64 13.29
N ASN A 98 -10.02 -17.47 12.03
CA ASN A 98 -9.14 -16.84 11.05
C ASN A 98 -9.09 -15.31 11.23
N ILE A 99 -8.16 -14.65 10.54
CA ILE A 99 -7.95 -13.20 10.59
C ILE A 99 -9.25 -12.43 10.28
N GLU A 100 -9.99 -12.80 9.23
CA GLU A 100 -11.23 -12.10 8.84
C GLU A 100 -12.30 -12.19 9.93
N GLN A 101 -12.49 -13.39 10.50
CA GLN A 101 -13.44 -13.64 11.58
C GLN A 101 -13.09 -12.85 12.83
N TRP A 102 -11.79 -12.78 13.20
CA TRP A 102 -11.34 -11.99 14.34
C TRP A 102 -11.60 -10.49 14.15
N LEU A 103 -11.24 -9.95 12.98
CA LEU A 103 -11.52 -8.54 12.64
C LEU A 103 -13.02 -8.24 12.73
N ALA A 104 -13.85 -9.10 12.12
CA ALA A 104 -15.30 -8.92 12.13
C ALA A 104 -15.86 -8.97 13.57
N ARG A 105 -15.48 -9.98 14.37
CA ARG A 105 -15.93 -10.12 15.76
C ARG A 105 -15.54 -8.92 16.61
N LEU A 106 -14.30 -8.45 16.50
CA LEU A 106 -13.81 -7.29 17.26
C LEU A 106 -14.53 -6.01 16.83
N CYS A 107 -14.68 -5.74 15.53
CA CYS A 107 -15.44 -4.59 15.05
C CYS A 107 -16.89 -4.63 15.55
N ILE A 108 -17.55 -5.79 15.48
CA ILE A 108 -18.92 -5.98 15.99
C ILE A 108 -18.97 -5.74 17.51
N ALA A 109 -17.99 -6.23 18.28
CA ALA A 109 -17.90 -5.96 19.72
C ALA A 109 -17.80 -4.47 20.02
N MET A 110 -16.99 -3.73 19.27
CA MET A 110 -16.88 -2.28 19.41
C MET A 110 -18.20 -1.57 19.05
N CYS A 111 -18.88 -2.00 17.98
CA CYS A 111 -20.20 -1.48 17.62
C CYS A 111 -21.25 -1.72 18.71
N ASN A 112 -21.23 -2.91 19.33
CA ASN A 112 -22.14 -3.27 20.41
C ASN A 112 -21.88 -2.42 21.66
N GLY A 113 -20.63 -2.24 22.08
CA GLY A 113 -20.30 -1.39 23.22
C GLY A 113 -20.66 0.08 22.98
N LEU A 114 -20.49 0.59 21.76
CA LEU A 114 -20.96 1.92 21.36
C LEU A 114 -22.50 2.03 21.43
N THR A 115 -23.21 1.04 20.91
CA THR A 115 -24.69 1.00 20.91
C THR A 115 -25.23 0.96 22.33
N ASN A 116 -24.66 0.11 23.18
CA ASN A 116 -24.99 0.02 24.60
C ASN A 116 -24.69 1.32 25.36
N SER A 117 -23.77 2.13 24.85
CA SER A 117 -23.42 3.45 25.39
C SER A 117 -24.22 4.60 24.77
N GLY A 118 -25.28 4.30 24.01
CA GLY A 118 -26.25 5.27 23.49
C GLY A 118 -25.96 5.80 22.08
N TYR A 119 -25.02 5.24 21.32
CA TYR A 119 -24.83 5.60 19.91
C TYR A 119 -25.84 4.87 19.01
N ALA A 120 -26.54 5.62 18.17
CA ALA A 120 -27.43 5.06 17.14
C ALA A 120 -26.68 4.85 15.81
N ASN A 121 -27.19 3.94 14.97
CA ASN A 121 -26.70 3.68 13.60
C ASN A 121 -25.19 3.35 13.54
N VAL A 122 -24.70 2.59 14.52
CA VAL A 122 -23.32 2.09 14.56
C VAL A 122 -23.24 0.79 13.80
N TYR A 123 -22.27 0.64 12.90
CA TYR A 123 -22.07 -0.61 12.18
C TYR A 123 -20.61 -0.84 11.78
N PHE A 124 -20.29 -2.12 11.57
CA PHE A 124 -19.00 -2.55 11.05
C PHE A 124 -18.98 -2.38 9.52
N HIS A 125 -18.00 -1.63 9.02
CA HIS A 125 -17.69 -1.53 7.61
C HIS A 125 -16.40 -2.33 7.32
N LYS A 126 -16.49 -3.34 6.46
CA LYS A 126 -15.34 -4.17 6.07
C LYS A 126 -14.22 -3.31 5.45
N PRO A 127 -12.94 -3.70 5.62
CA PRO A 127 -12.50 -4.89 6.36
C PRO A 127 -12.38 -4.66 7.87
N ASN A 128 -12.25 -3.41 8.33
CA ASN A 128 -11.81 -3.15 9.70
C ASN A 128 -12.28 -1.82 10.32
N ASP A 129 -13.29 -1.17 9.74
CA ASP A 129 -13.72 0.16 10.16
C ASP A 129 -15.05 0.15 10.93
N ILE A 130 -15.17 1.09 11.87
CA ILE A 130 -16.40 1.32 12.63
C ILE A 130 -17.03 2.60 12.13
N TYR A 131 -18.30 2.53 11.72
CA TYR A 131 -19.04 3.64 11.16
C TYR A 131 -20.21 4.02 12.06
N VAL A 132 -20.54 5.32 12.07
CA VAL A 132 -21.73 5.89 12.69
C VAL A 132 -22.36 6.86 11.70
N ASN A 133 -23.65 6.69 11.40
CA ASN A 133 -24.36 7.54 10.43
C ASN A 133 -23.62 7.68 9.08
N ASN A 134 -23.11 6.56 8.54
CA ASN A 134 -22.33 6.50 7.30
C ASN A 134 -21.00 7.28 7.30
N ARG A 135 -20.47 7.61 8.48
CA ARG A 135 -19.18 8.27 8.65
C ARG A 135 -18.28 7.43 9.54
N LYS A 136 -17.01 7.33 9.18
CA LYS A 136 -15.99 6.55 9.88
C LYS A 136 -15.70 7.16 11.24
N LEU A 137 -15.93 6.39 12.30
CA LEU A 137 -15.67 6.74 13.70
C LEU A 137 -14.38 6.12 14.22
N GLY A 138 -13.89 5.05 13.61
CA GLY A 138 -12.71 4.36 14.09
C GLY A 138 -12.29 3.18 13.21
N SER A 139 -11.22 2.53 13.63
CA SER A 139 -10.64 1.36 12.96
C SER A 139 -10.10 0.35 13.97
N VAL A 140 -10.05 -0.91 13.56
CA VAL A 140 -9.50 -2.04 14.30
C VAL A 140 -8.38 -2.68 13.47
N TYR A 141 -7.35 -3.22 14.11
CA TYR A 141 -6.25 -3.92 13.48
C TYR A 141 -5.90 -5.13 14.34
N ILE A 142 -5.41 -6.21 13.71
CA ILE A 142 -5.00 -7.41 14.43
C ILE A 142 -3.64 -7.94 13.96
N GLY A 143 -2.99 -8.70 14.83
CA GLY A 143 -1.79 -9.47 14.58
C GLY A 143 -1.85 -10.78 15.36
N MET A 144 -1.11 -11.79 14.90
CA MET A 144 -1.06 -13.13 15.50
C MET A 144 0.39 -13.52 15.75
N GLN A 145 0.82 -13.49 17.01
CA GLN A 145 2.18 -13.78 17.43
C GLN A 145 2.20 -14.85 18.51
N ASP A 146 2.90 -15.97 18.27
CA ASP A 146 3.07 -17.06 19.25
C ASP A 146 1.77 -17.54 19.91
N ASN A 147 0.73 -17.78 19.10
CA ASN A 147 -0.64 -18.11 19.54
C ASN A 147 -1.34 -17.04 20.38
N ILE A 148 -0.82 -15.81 20.43
CA ILE A 148 -1.49 -14.65 20.99
C ILE A 148 -2.09 -13.81 19.86
N LEU A 149 -3.38 -13.52 19.98
CA LEU A 149 -4.02 -12.45 19.24
C LEU A 149 -3.64 -11.14 19.92
N ILE A 150 -2.99 -10.25 19.18
CA ILE A 150 -2.95 -8.82 19.52
C ILE A 150 -3.93 -8.08 18.62
N ALA A 151 -4.78 -7.26 19.23
CA ALA A 151 -5.67 -6.36 18.50
C ALA A 151 -5.47 -4.93 19.01
N ASN A 152 -5.51 -3.97 18.11
CA ASN A 152 -5.45 -2.56 18.42
C ASN A 152 -6.60 -1.84 17.72
N GLY A 153 -7.07 -0.74 18.29
CA GLY A 153 -8.02 0.10 17.58
C GLY A 153 -8.06 1.51 18.11
N THR A 154 -8.78 2.35 17.38
CA THR A 154 -8.94 3.76 17.72
C THR A 154 -10.36 4.20 17.43
N LEU A 155 -10.97 4.90 18.38
CA LEU A 155 -12.20 5.66 18.18
C LEU A 155 -11.88 7.16 18.27
N TYR A 156 -12.35 7.92 17.29
CA TYR A 156 -12.05 9.33 17.15
C TYR A 156 -12.90 10.16 18.10
N ARG A 157 -12.31 10.89 19.03
CA ARG A 157 -12.98 12.01 19.73
C ARG A 157 -12.55 13.35 19.13
N SER A 158 -11.29 13.46 18.69
CA SER A 158 -10.79 14.53 17.84
C SER A 158 -9.94 14.00 16.68
N LEU A 159 -9.85 14.76 15.60
CA LEU A 159 -9.05 14.46 14.43
C LEU A 159 -8.50 15.73 13.79
N ASP A 160 -7.19 15.80 13.63
CA ASP A 160 -6.58 16.73 12.68
C ASP A 160 -6.55 16.09 11.28
N ILE A 161 -7.66 16.23 10.55
CA ILE A 161 -7.82 15.69 9.20
C ILE A 161 -6.76 16.24 8.25
N SER A 162 -6.41 17.53 8.36
CA SER A 162 -5.43 18.14 7.47
C SER A 162 -4.06 17.49 7.66
N THR A 163 -3.57 17.41 8.90
CA THR A 163 -2.27 16.80 9.19
C THR A 163 -2.26 15.31 8.92
N MET A 164 -3.34 14.59 9.25
CA MET A 164 -3.50 13.16 8.93
C MET A 164 -3.29 12.91 7.44
N LEU A 165 -4.02 13.63 6.59
CA LEU A 165 -3.94 13.42 5.15
C LEU A 165 -2.57 13.83 4.62
N ARG A 166 -1.94 14.88 5.16
CA ARG A 166 -0.59 15.32 4.74
C ARG A 166 0.53 14.40 5.22
N ALA A 167 0.36 13.72 6.34
CA ALA A 167 1.35 12.79 6.87
C ALA A 167 1.31 11.46 6.11
N LEU A 168 0.12 10.96 5.79
CA LEU A 168 -0.09 9.72 5.07
C LEU A 168 0.03 9.91 3.54
N ARG A 169 0.44 8.88 2.81
CA ARG A 169 0.38 8.85 1.33
C ARG A 169 -1.03 8.58 0.81
N VAL A 170 -2.00 9.39 1.24
CA VAL A 170 -3.35 9.42 0.66
C VAL A 170 -3.36 10.19 -0.67
N PRO A 171 -4.39 9.98 -1.51
CA PRO A 171 -4.59 10.80 -2.70
C PRO A 171 -4.68 12.28 -2.32
N LYS A 172 -3.85 13.12 -2.91
CA LYS A 172 -3.79 14.57 -2.71
C LYS A 172 -4.95 15.36 -3.29
N GLU A 173 -5.89 14.77 -4.04
CA GLU A 173 -7.20 15.45 -4.20
C GLU A 173 -7.86 15.64 -2.84
N LYS A 174 -7.55 14.79 -1.85
CA LYS A 174 -7.96 14.97 -0.46
C LYS A 174 -7.10 16.02 0.29
N LEU A 175 -6.03 16.56 -0.29
CA LEU A 175 -5.13 17.55 0.35
C LEU A 175 -5.42 19.01 0.00
N THR A 176 -6.27 19.29 -0.99
CA THR A 176 -6.72 20.67 -1.24
C THR A 176 -7.66 21.12 -0.13
N GLN A 177 -7.97 22.41 -0.03
CA GLN A 177 -8.91 22.86 1.00
C GLN A 177 -10.29 22.20 0.86
N ASP A 178 -10.80 22.13 -0.37
CA ASP A 178 -12.06 21.43 -0.67
C ASP A 178 -11.92 19.92 -0.50
N GLY A 179 -10.76 19.37 -0.86
CA GLY A 179 -10.40 17.97 -0.65
C GLY A 179 -10.38 17.53 0.80
N ILE A 180 -9.73 18.32 1.66
CA ILE A 180 -9.64 18.11 3.11
C ILE A 180 -11.05 18.23 3.71
N ARG A 181 -11.83 19.22 3.26
CA ARG A 181 -13.21 19.40 3.69
C ARG A 181 -14.07 18.19 3.30
N ALA A 182 -14.01 17.75 2.05
CA ALA A 182 -14.73 16.59 1.54
C ALA A 182 -14.28 15.31 2.26
N ALA A 183 -12.98 15.14 2.46
CA ALA A 183 -12.44 14.02 3.22
C ALA A 183 -12.94 14.03 4.68
N GLY A 184 -13.02 15.19 5.31
CA GLY A 184 -13.57 15.37 6.65
C GLY A 184 -15.04 14.97 6.78
N LEU A 185 -15.83 15.05 5.69
CA LEU A 185 -17.21 14.56 5.69
C LEU A 185 -17.28 13.03 5.85
N HIS A 186 -16.23 12.29 5.47
CA HIS A 186 -16.18 10.84 5.66
C HIS A 186 -15.92 10.41 7.10
N PHE A 187 -15.40 11.29 7.97
CA PHE A 187 -15.09 10.96 9.36
C PHE A 187 -16.10 11.56 10.31
N THR A 188 -16.35 10.93 11.45
CA THR A 188 -17.12 11.50 12.56
C THR A 188 -16.37 11.26 13.87
N THR A 189 -16.76 11.97 14.91
CA THR A 189 -16.17 11.83 16.24
C THR A 189 -17.20 11.45 17.29
N LEU A 190 -16.70 10.93 18.42
CA LEU A 190 -17.45 10.81 19.66
C LEU A 190 -17.79 12.24 20.12
N GLN A 191 -19.07 12.62 20.03
CA GLN A 191 -19.59 13.92 20.48
C GLN A 191 -19.17 14.24 21.93
N ASN A 192 -19.08 15.53 22.29
CA ASN A 192 -18.57 16.03 23.58
C ASN A 192 -19.09 15.23 24.79
N ARG A 193 -18.23 14.38 25.36
CA ARG A 193 -18.49 13.52 26.51
C ARG A 193 -17.70 14.00 27.72
N SER A 194 -18.32 13.97 28.90
CA SER A 194 -17.61 14.21 30.16
C SER A 194 -16.62 13.06 30.45
N ALA A 195 -15.70 13.25 31.39
CA ALA A 195 -14.80 12.18 31.81
C ALA A 195 -15.55 10.94 32.35
N VAL A 196 -16.70 11.16 33.00
CA VAL A 196 -17.58 10.09 33.50
C VAL A 196 -18.15 9.28 32.33
N ASP A 197 -18.63 9.95 31.29
CA ASP A 197 -19.20 9.30 30.09
C ASP A 197 -18.15 8.51 29.30
N LEU A 198 -16.88 8.95 29.34
CA LEU A 198 -15.76 8.22 28.72
C LEU A 198 -15.39 6.97 29.51
N SER A 199 -15.40 7.02 30.85
CA SER A 199 -15.17 5.83 31.68
C SER A 199 -16.28 4.79 31.46
N ALA A 200 -17.54 5.21 31.44
CA ALA A 200 -18.67 4.33 31.19
C ALA A 200 -18.62 3.71 29.77
N LEU A 201 -18.21 4.49 28.76
CA LEU A 201 -17.98 3.97 27.41
C LEU A 201 -16.89 2.89 27.39
N LYS A 202 -15.73 3.15 28.00
CA LYS A 202 -14.62 2.17 28.05
C LYS A 202 -15.03 0.87 28.73
N GLU A 203 -15.81 0.95 29.81
CA GLU A 203 -16.37 -0.21 30.49
C GLU A 203 -17.35 -0.99 29.60
N SER A 204 -18.24 -0.30 28.88
CA SER A 204 -19.15 -0.92 27.92
C SER A 204 -18.42 -1.63 26.78
N LEU A 205 -17.36 -1.01 26.24
CA LEU A 205 -16.49 -1.59 25.23
C LEU A 205 -15.76 -2.84 25.77
N ALA A 206 -15.20 -2.75 26.98
CA ALA A 206 -14.55 -3.89 27.63
C ALA A 206 -15.52 -5.07 27.83
N GLN A 207 -16.76 -4.80 28.22
CA GLN A 207 -17.79 -5.82 28.41
C GLN A 207 -18.11 -6.53 27.09
N SER A 208 -18.28 -5.78 25.99
CA SER A 208 -18.53 -6.38 24.68
C SER A 208 -17.33 -7.18 24.14
N ILE A 209 -16.10 -6.72 24.38
CA ILE A 209 -14.88 -7.47 24.04
C ILE A 209 -14.79 -8.78 24.83
N ALA A 210 -15.10 -8.74 26.13
CA ALA A 210 -15.06 -9.93 26.98
C ALA A 210 -16.09 -10.98 26.53
N GLN A 211 -17.30 -10.54 26.14
CA GLN A 211 -18.33 -11.42 25.58
C GLN A 211 -17.85 -12.16 24.34
N ILE A 212 -17.27 -11.47 23.35
CA ILE A 212 -16.80 -12.15 22.13
C ILE A 212 -15.60 -13.04 22.40
N THR A 213 -14.77 -12.77 23.41
CA THR A 213 -13.61 -13.58 23.76
C THR A 213 -13.95 -14.74 24.70
N GLY A 214 -15.21 -14.81 25.18
CA GLY A 214 -15.67 -15.83 26.11
C GLY A 214 -15.18 -15.63 27.55
N LEU A 215 -14.68 -14.44 27.88
CA LEU A 215 -14.19 -14.08 29.22
C LEU A 215 -15.35 -13.52 30.05
N ARG A 216 -15.71 -14.18 31.15
CA ARG A 216 -16.90 -13.84 31.93
C ARG A 216 -16.67 -12.78 33.00
N VAL A 217 -15.46 -12.70 33.54
CA VAL A 217 -15.14 -11.79 34.64
C VAL A 217 -14.33 -10.60 34.12
N LEU A 218 -14.88 -9.40 34.18
CA LEU A 218 -14.12 -8.16 34.01
C LEU A 218 -13.51 -7.74 35.35
N VAL A 219 -12.22 -7.41 35.34
CA VAL A 219 -11.56 -6.81 36.48
C VAL A 219 -10.88 -5.52 36.03
N ARG A 220 -11.39 -4.39 36.52
CA ARG A 220 -10.73 -3.10 36.31
C ARG A 220 -9.53 -2.98 37.23
N THR A 221 -8.36 -2.70 36.67
CA THR A 221 -7.11 -2.48 37.41
C THR A 221 -6.55 -1.09 37.10
N PRO A 222 -5.92 -0.40 38.07
CA PRO A 222 -4.98 0.67 37.74
C PRO A 222 -3.91 0.11 36.80
N TRP A 223 -3.64 0.83 35.71
CA TRP A 223 -2.60 0.42 34.77
C TRP A 223 -1.25 0.98 35.26
N VAL A 224 -0.49 0.17 35.99
CA VAL A 224 0.78 0.58 36.60
C VAL A 224 1.92 -0.02 35.80
N ASP A 225 2.54 0.79 34.94
CA ASP A 225 3.75 0.40 34.22
C ASP A 225 4.84 1.45 34.40
N SER A 226 6.07 0.97 34.64
CA SER A 226 7.30 1.75 34.79
C SER A 226 8.13 1.78 33.50
N VAL A 227 7.49 1.75 32.33
CA VAL A 227 8.22 1.89 31.06
C VAL A 227 8.69 3.33 30.94
N SER A 228 9.99 3.54 31.16
CA SER A 228 10.70 4.78 30.88
C SER A 228 11.04 4.85 29.39
N HIS A 229 11.06 6.06 28.84
CA HIS A 229 11.41 6.41 27.46
C HIS A 229 12.71 5.75 27.01
N THR A 230 12.63 4.49 26.61
CA THR A 230 13.71 3.89 25.85
C THR A 230 13.48 4.42 24.46
N LYS A 231 14.37 5.29 23.97
CA LYS A 231 14.45 5.54 22.53
C LYS A 231 14.45 4.15 21.89
N LEU A 232 13.36 3.79 21.22
CA LEU A 232 13.38 2.65 20.34
C LEU A 232 14.61 2.86 19.46
N ALA A 233 15.51 1.88 19.47
CA ALA A 233 16.65 1.87 18.56
C ALA A 233 16.13 2.25 17.18
N ASP A 234 16.84 3.17 16.51
CA ASP A 234 16.48 3.73 15.20
C ASP A 234 15.70 2.68 14.41
N TYR A 235 14.39 2.94 14.26
CA TYR A 235 13.47 2.09 13.51
C TYR A 235 14.19 1.66 12.27
N ASP A 236 14.48 0.36 12.17
CA ASP A 236 15.19 -0.32 11.09
C ASP A 236 15.24 0.58 9.87
N LYS A 237 16.22 1.50 9.85
CA LYS A 237 16.71 2.01 8.59
C LYS A 237 17.32 0.74 8.08
N LEU A 238 16.56 0.07 7.23
CA LEU A 238 17.08 -0.88 6.29
C LEU A 238 17.96 -0.06 5.36
N SER A 239 19.04 0.51 5.90
CA SER A 239 20.15 1.02 5.15
C SER A 239 20.79 -0.24 4.58
N GLU A 240 20.27 -0.59 3.41
CA GLU A 240 20.86 -1.45 2.42
C GLU A 240 22.29 -0.98 2.21
N HIS A 241 23.23 -1.61 2.92
CA HIS A 241 24.59 -1.74 2.42
C HIS A 241 24.67 -3.04 1.64
N ASN A 242 23.89 -3.12 0.55
CA ASN A 242 24.19 -4.04 -0.54
C ASN A 242 24.75 -3.19 -1.68
N ASN A 243 26.02 -3.39 -1.99
CA ASN A 243 26.71 -2.83 -3.17
C ASN A 243 26.22 -3.45 -4.50
N GLY A 244 25.07 -4.12 -4.50
CA GLY A 244 24.52 -4.87 -5.64
C GLY A 244 23.23 -4.26 -6.17
N SER A 245 22.86 -4.65 -7.40
CA SER A 245 21.58 -4.30 -8.02
C SER A 245 20.40 -4.80 -7.18
N ILE A 246 19.49 -3.89 -6.82
CA ILE A 246 18.26 -4.21 -6.11
C ILE A 246 17.08 -4.09 -7.09
N TYR A 247 16.37 -5.20 -7.27
CA TYR A 247 15.15 -5.25 -8.08
C TYR A 247 13.95 -5.20 -7.14
N SER A 248 13.06 -4.23 -7.34
CA SER A 248 11.91 -4.01 -6.45
C SER A 248 10.64 -3.75 -7.23
N GLY A 249 9.50 -4.02 -6.59
CA GLY A 249 8.19 -3.68 -7.12
C GLY A 249 7.05 -4.07 -6.20
N PHE A 250 5.84 -4.08 -6.78
CA PHE A 250 4.61 -4.30 -6.04
C PHE A 250 3.60 -5.12 -6.84
N LEU A 251 2.60 -5.64 -6.13
CA LEU A 251 1.46 -6.35 -6.69
C LEU A 251 0.20 -6.00 -5.88
N ALA A 252 -0.82 -5.45 -6.56
CA ALA A 252 -2.12 -5.19 -5.95
C ALA A 252 -2.94 -6.48 -5.81
N THR A 253 -3.60 -6.65 -4.67
CA THR A 253 -4.44 -7.82 -4.34
C THR A 253 -5.74 -7.35 -3.66
N SER A 254 -6.72 -8.23 -3.44
CA SER A 254 -7.93 -7.85 -2.69
C SER A 254 -7.67 -7.59 -1.20
N GLY A 255 -6.54 -8.05 -0.67
CA GLY A 255 -6.10 -7.85 0.71
C GLY A 255 -5.26 -6.59 0.94
N GLY A 256 -4.85 -5.90 -0.12
CA GLY A 256 -3.92 -4.79 -0.08
C GLY A 256 -2.81 -4.91 -1.14
N ILE A 257 -1.79 -4.08 -1.00
CA ILE A 257 -0.63 -4.03 -1.90
C ILE A 257 0.51 -4.82 -1.25
N LEU A 258 1.06 -5.77 -2.00
CA LEU A 258 2.30 -6.46 -1.67
C LEU A 258 3.47 -5.69 -2.28
N HIS A 259 4.56 -5.57 -1.53
CA HIS A 259 5.84 -5.03 -1.96
C HIS A 259 6.90 -6.11 -1.84
N GLY A 260 7.84 -6.11 -2.79
CA GLY A 260 8.94 -7.04 -2.80
C GLY A 260 10.21 -6.38 -3.31
N SER A 261 11.34 -6.74 -2.73
CA SER A 261 12.65 -6.46 -3.31
C SER A 261 13.56 -7.67 -3.22
N MET A 262 14.51 -7.77 -4.15
CA MET A 262 15.54 -8.80 -4.12
C MET A 262 16.86 -8.30 -4.71
N SER A 263 17.94 -8.91 -4.26
CA SER A 263 19.25 -8.88 -4.93
C SER A 263 19.61 -10.28 -5.39
N LEU A 264 20.38 -10.36 -6.47
CA LEU A 264 20.90 -11.62 -7.00
C LEU A 264 22.42 -11.70 -6.86
N ASP A 265 22.95 -12.91 -6.76
CA ASP A 265 24.38 -13.19 -6.89
C ASP A 265 24.81 -13.32 -8.37
N SER A 266 26.10 -13.63 -8.60
CA SER A 266 26.66 -13.81 -9.95
C SER A 266 26.09 -15.01 -10.71
N HIS A 267 25.32 -15.89 -10.05
CA HIS A 267 24.67 -17.05 -10.63
C HIS A 267 23.16 -16.88 -10.75
N LEU A 268 22.67 -15.63 -10.65
CA LEU A 268 21.24 -15.29 -10.69
C LEU A 268 20.43 -16.00 -9.59
N ARG A 269 21.04 -16.24 -8.43
CA ARG A 269 20.35 -16.76 -7.25
C ARG A 269 20.06 -15.64 -6.27
N ILE A 270 18.92 -15.71 -5.58
CA ILE A 270 18.51 -14.70 -4.60
C ILE A 270 19.54 -14.63 -3.46
N SER A 271 20.27 -13.52 -3.37
CA SER A 271 21.21 -13.22 -2.29
C SER A 271 20.55 -12.43 -1.14
N SER A 272 19.48 -11.71 -1.44
CA SER A 272 18.60 -11.12 -0.43
C SER A 272 17.19 -10.98 -0.99
N ALA A 273 16.19 -11.14 -0.13
CA ALA A 273 14.77 -10.94 -0.46
C ALA A 273 14.10 -10.18 0.68
N ARG A 274 13.15 -9.30 0.32
CA ARG A 274 12.31 -8.56 1.25
C ARG A 274 10.87 -8.60 0.78
N MET A 275 9.95 -8.73 1.73
CA MET A 275 8.51 -8.71 1.49
C MET A 275 7.82 -7.78 2.48
N GLY A 276 6.82 -7.07 2.00
CA GLY A 276 6.01 -6.16 2.79
C GLY A 276 4.66 -5.89 2.15
N GLY A 277 3.85 -5.06 2.81
CA GLY A 277 2.52 -4.69 2.35
C GLY A 277 1.63 -4.20 3.47
N ASN A 278 0.57 -3.46 3.10
CA ASN A 278 -0.49 -3.05 4.02
C ASN A 278 -1.52 -4.19 4.24
N VAL A 279 -1.02 -5.40 4.48
CA VAL A 279 -1.78 -6.66 4.48
C VAL A 279 -1.87 -7.29 5.87
N TYR A 280 -2.64 -8.36 5.99
CA TYR A 280 -2.69 -9.20 7.19
C TYR A 280 -2.19 -10.61 6.89
N ILE A 281 -1.28 -11.10 7.72
CA ILE A 281 -0.69 -12.45 7.63
C ILE A 281 -0.65 -13.12 9.01
N ARG A 282 -0.67 -14.45 9.01
CA ARG A 282 -0.41 -15.32 10.16
C ARG A 282 0.53 -16.44 9.72
N PRO A 283 1.55 -16.82 10.53
CA PRO A 283 2.00 -16.15 11.75
C PRO A 283 2.69 -14.80 11.46
N HIS A 284 2.93 -14.00 12.51
CA HIS A 284 3.55 -12.67 12.40
C HIS A 284 4.86 -12.65 11.60
N HIS A 285 5.70 -13.67 11.71
CA HIS A 285 6.99 -13.75 11.02
C HIS A 285 6.95 -14.49 9.67
N LEU A 286 5.78 -14.71 9.08
CA LEU A 286 5.65 -15.52 7.86
C LEU A 286 6.47 -14.96 6.69
N PHE A 287 6.42 -13.64 6.43
CA PHE A 287 7.26 -13.02 5.40
C PHE A 287 8.75 -13.23 5.66
N LYS A 288 9.23 -13.14 6.91
CA LYS A 288 10.63 -13.44 7.23
C LYS A 288 11.03 -14.88 6.95
N LYS A 289 10.12 -15.83 7.22
CA LYS A 289 10.35 -17.24 6.88
C LYS A 289 10.40 -17.45 5.37
N MET A 290 9.51 -16.80 4.62
CA MET A 290 9.50 -16.84 3.15
C MET A 290 10.78 -16.22 2.58
N GLU A 291 11.21 -15.06 3.07
CA GLU A 291 12.47 -14.40 2.67
C GLU A 291 13.67 -15.35 2.88
N SER A 292 13.69 -16.06 4.01
CA SER A 292 14.74 -17.02 4.34
C SER A 292 14.70 -18.27 3.46
N ALA A 293 13.50 -18.80 3.15
CA ALA A 293 13.34 -19.96 2.28
C ALA A 293 13.77 -19.66 0.83
N LEU A 294 13.58 -18.42 0.38
CA LEU A 294 13.98 -17.95 -0.94
C LEU A 294 15.48 -17.65 -1.04
N TYR A 295 16.22 -17.55 0.06
CA TYR A 295 17.67 -17.35 0.01
C TYR A 295 18.36 -18.49 -0.78
N GLY A 296 19.18 -18.11 -1.75
CA GLY A 296 19.85 -19.01 -2.68
C GLY A 296 18.92 -19.67 -3.70
N ALA A 297 17.65 -19.26 -3.83
CA ALA A 297 16.76 -19.80 -4.86
C ALA A 297 17.13 -19.25 -6.24
N SER A 298 17.09 -20.09 -7.27
CA SER A 298 16.87 -19.62 -8.65
C SER A 298 15.38 -19.34 -8.89
N GLU A 299 15.04 -18.73 -10.02
CA GLU A 299 13.65 -18.44 -10.38
C GLU A 299 12.77 -19.71 -10.42
N ASP A 300 13.27 -20.80 -11.02
CA ASP A 300 12.53 -22.06 -11.14
C ASP A 300 12.32 -22.75 -9.77
N GLU A 301 13.12 -22.42 -8.77
CA GLU A 301 13.03 -23.00 -7.42
C GLU A 301 12.02 -22.26 -6.51
N ILE A 302 11.52 -21.08 -6.90
CA ILE A 302 10.65 -20.23 -6.06
C ILE A 302 9.41 -21.00 -5.61
N SER A 303 8.66 -21.55 -6.57
CA SER A 303 7.38 -22.23 -6.30
C SER A 303 7.58 -23.41 -5.35
N GLN A 304 8.56 -24.28 -5.65
CA GLN A 304 8.84 -25.47 -4.83
C GLN A 304 9.28 -25.09 -3.41
N ARG A 305 10.13 -24.07 -3.26
CA ARG A 305 10.59 -23.62 -1.93
C ARG A 305 9.47 -23.00 -1.11
N MET A 306 8.59 -22.25 -1.75
CA MET A 306 7.42 -21.67 -1.12
C MET A 306 6.44 -22.77 -0.66
N GLU A 307 6.16 -23.75 -1.52
CA GLU A 307 5.31 -24.89 -1.18
C GLU A 307 5.87 -25.70 -0.01
N ASN A 308 7.17 -26.02 -0.02
CA ASN A 308 7.83 -26.74 1.06
C ASN A 308 7.71 -26.00 2.40
N LEU A 309 7.95 -24.68 2.40
CA LEU A 309 7.82 -23.88 3.62
C LEU A 309 6.39 -23.89 4.16
N LEU A 310 5.41 -23.78 3.28
CA LEU A 310 4.00 -23.62 3.64
C LEU A 310 3.31 -24.93 4.00
N TYR A 311 3.90 -26.07 3.64
CA TYR A 311 3.41 -27.40 4.02
C TYR A 311 3.46 -27.63 5.53
N ASP A 312 4.54 -27.18 6.19
CA ASP A 312 4.81 -27.46 7.61
C ASP A 312 4.28 -26.38 8.57
N ILE A 313 3.67 -25.32 8.05
CA ILE A 313 3.28 -24.15 8.83
C ILE A 313 1.78 -23.93 8.69
N HIS A 314 1.09 -23.73 9.80
CA HIS A 314 -0.25 -23.15 9.76
C HIS A 314 -0.15 -21.66 9.41
N TRP A 315 -0.68 -21.29 8.25
CA TRP A 315 -0.62 -19.92 7.74
C TRP A 315 -1.99 -19.39 7.31
N GLU A 316 -2.14 -18.07 7.34
CA GLU A 316 -3.29 -17.37 6.77
C GLU A 316 -2.80 -16.09 6.07
N LEU A 317 -3.37 -15.80 4.90
CA LEU A 317 -3.14 -14.58 4.12
C LEU A 317 -4.51 -13.98 3.81
N LEU A 318 -4.82 -12.79 4.32
CA LEU A 318 -6.15 -12.20 4.12
C LEU A 318 -6.20 -11.43 2.80
N GLY A 319 -6.98 -11.93 1.83
CA GLY A 319 -7.20 -11.27 0.53
C GLY A 319 -6.07 -11.46 -0.48
N PHE A 320 -5.17 -12.41 -0.26
CA PHE A 320 -4.16 -12.83 -1.22
C PHE A 320 -3.72 -14.27 -0.95
N THR A 321 -2.89 -14.83 -1.84
CA THR A 321 -2.47 -16.24 -1.80
C THR A 321 -0.96 -16.36 -2.03
N PRO A 322 -0.34 -17.52 -1.75
CA PRO A 322 1.07 -17.76 -2.05
C PRO A 322 1.41 -17.54 -3.53
N ALA A 323 0.47 -17.83 -4.44
CA ALA A 323 0.64 -17.57 -5.87
C ALA A 323 0.92 -16.09 -6.18
N HIS A 324 0.29 -15.15 -5.46
CA HIS A 324 0.56 -13.72 -5.63
C HIS A 324 2.00 -13.36 -5.23
N ILE A 325 2.54 -13.97 -4.17
CA ILE A 325 3.93 -13.77 -3.75
C ILE A 325 4.88 -14.35 -4.82
N ILE A 326 4.58 -15.55 -5.33
CA ILE A 326 5.36 -16.19 -6.39
C ILE A 326 5.39 -15.29 -7.64
N THR A 327 4.23 -14.80 -8.09
CA THR A 327 4.12 -13.83 -9.20
C THR A 327 4.95 -12.58 -8.94
N LEU A 328 4.93 -12.04 -7.73
CA LEU A 328 5.73 -10.87 -7.37
C LEU A 328 7.22 -11.13 -7.58
N PHE A 329 7.77 -12.27 -7.13
CA PHE A 329 9.18 -12.60 -7.33
C PHE A 329 9.54 -12.92 -8.79
N HIS A 330 8.66 -13.59 -9.55
CA HIS A 330 8.88 -13.74 -10.99
C HIS A 330 8.98 -12.40 -11.71
N ARG A 331 8.15 -11.42 -11.34
CA ARG A 331 8.27 -10.04 -11.85
C ARG A 331 9.59 -9.38 -11.45
N LEU A 332 10.16 -9.70 -10.29
CA LEU A 332 11.49 -9.20 -9.91
C LEU A 332 12.59 -9.81 -10.78
N PHE A 333 12.52 -11.12 -11.08
CA PHE A 333 13.44 -11.78 -12.01
C PHE A 333 13.30 -11.24 -13.44
N GLU A 334 12.07 -10.98 -13.86
CA GLU A 334 11.77 -10.32 -15.12
C GLU A 334 12.46 -8.95 -15.21
N ARG A 335 12.42 -8.13 -14.15
CA ARG A 335 13.16 -6.86 -14.10
C ARG A 335 14.66 -7.03 -14.26
N GLN A 336 15.24 -8.09 -13.70
CA GLN A 336 16.66 -8.39 -13.95
C GLN A 336 16.93 -8.69 -15.42
N ARG A 337 16.10 -9.54 -16.06
CA ARG A 337 16.23 -9.83 -17.50
C ARG A 337 16.07 -8.58 -18.36
N ILE A 338 15.11 -7.71 -18.01
CA ILE A 338 14.89 -6.43 -18.68
C ILE A 338 16.14 -5.55 -18.53
N ALA A 339 16.70 -5.45 -17.34
CA ALA A 339 17.90 -4.65 -17.07
C ALA A 339 19.08 -5.10 -17.94
N GLU A 340 19.30 -6.41 -18.03
CA GLU A 340 20.35 -7.00 -18.86
C GLU A 340 20.08 -6.80 -20.35
N ARG A 341 18.89 -7.18 -20.83
CA ARG A 341 18.49 -7.11 -22.24
C ARG A 341 18.54 -5.69 -22.79
N LEU A 342 18.12 -4.70 -22.01
CA LEU A 342 18.13 -3.30 -22.40
C LEU A 342 19.43 -2.57 -22.01
N SER A 343 20.35 -3.26 -21.32
CA SER A 343 21.56 -2.64 -20.76
C SER A 343 21.23 -1.35 -19.99
N ILE A 344 20.30 -1.46 -19.04
CA ILE A 344 19.87 -0.38 -18.14
C ILE A 344 20.17 -0.73 -16.69
N THR A 345 20.16 0.27 -15.82
CA THR A 345 20.37 0.06 -14.38
C THR A 345 19.18 -0.68 -13.75
N ALA A 346 19.41 -1.33 -12.60
CA ALA A 346 18.31 -1.93 -11.82
C ALA A 346 17.28 -0.88 -11.39
N SER A 347 17.73 0.33 -11.02
CA SER A 347 16.83 1.45 -10.71
C SER A 347 15.92 1.81 -11.89
N SER A 348 16.47 1.83 -13.11
CA SER A 348 15.68 2.07 -14.33
C SER A 348 14.71 0.93 -14.61
N ALA A 349 15.10 -0.33 -14.38
CA ALA A 349 14.21 -1.49 -14.53
C ALA A 349 13.09 -1.52 -13.49
N ASN A 350 13.31 -0.98 -12.29
CA ASN A 350 12.29 -0.85 -11.26
C ASN A 350 11.16 0.13 -11.64
N SER A 351 11.36 0.96 -12.68
CA SER A 351 10.32 1.82 -13.24
C SER A 351 9.26 1.07 -14.05
N PHE A 352 9.51 -0.19 -14.41
CA PHE A 352 8.61 -0.98 -15.24
C PHE A 352 7.44 -1.49 -14.40
N MET A 353 6.23 -1.19 -14.87
CA MET A 353 4.96 -1.66 -14.34
C MET A 353 4.23 -2.46 -15.43
N VAL A 354 4.15 -3.77 -15.23
CA VAL A 354 3.45 -4.68 -16.15
C VAL A 354 2.01 -4.83 -15.71
N HIS A 355 1.09 -4.39 -16.57
CA HIS A 355 -0.33 -4.67 -16.45
C HIS A 355 -0.71 -5.72 -17.50
N ASP A 356 -0.94 -6.95 -17.03
CA ASP A 356 -1.38 -8.05 -17.88
C ASP A 356 -2.59 -8.73 -17.21
N PRO A 357 -3.81 -8.49 -17.71
CA PRO A 357 -5.03 -9.08 -17.15
C PRO A 357 -5.06 -10.61 -17.21
N ASP A 358 -4.47 -11.21 -18.24
CA ASP A 358 -4.54 -12.66 -18.52
C ASP A 358 -3.31 -13.42 -17.98
N GLY A 359 -2.24 -12.70 -17.64
CA GLY A 359 -1.00 -13.27 -17.09
C GLY A 359 -0.17 -14.08 -18.10
N ALA A 360 -0.41 -13.87 -19.40
CA ALA A 360 0.20 -14.60 -20.50
C ALA A 360 1.37 -13.86 -21.17
N MET A 361 1.60 -12.58 -20.86
CA MET A 361 2.57 -11.73 -21.53
C MET A 361 3.55 -11.08 -20.55
N ASP A 362 4.83 -11.12 -20.87
CA ASP A 362 5.84 -10.35 -20.16
C ASP A 362 5.97 -8.91 -20.71
N ALA A 363 6.76 -8.05 -20.04
CA ALA A 363 7.00 -6.68 -20.46
C ALA A 363 7.51 -6.56 -21.91
N MET A 364 8.32 -7.51 -22.35
CA MET A 364 8.92 -7.50 -23.69
C MET A 364 7.89 -7.91 -24.74
N ASP A 365 7.05 -8.91 -24.45
CA ASP A 365 5.95 -9.31 -25.32
C ASP A 365 4.95 -8.17 -25.51
N ILE A 366 4.60 -7.47 -24.43
CA ILE A 366 3.71 -6.30 -24.47
C ILE A 366 4.36 -5.18 -25.27
N ALA A 367 5.65 -4.89 -25.03
CA ALA A 367 6.36 -3.86 -25.77
C ALA A 367 6.42 -4.18 -27.28
N ALA A 368 6.62 -5.45 -27.64
CA ALA A 368 6.73 -5.88 -29.01
C ALA A 368 5.41 -5.86 -29.79
N GLN A 369 4.27 -5.95 -29.08
CA GLN A 369 2.92 -5.90 -29.66
C GLN A 369 2.24 -4.55 -29.46
N ALA A 370 2.94 -3.55 -28.91
CA ALA A 370 2.35 -2.26 -28.64
C ALA A 370 1.98 -1.52 -29.94
N GLU A 371 0.76 -0.96 -29.98
CA GLU A 371 0.23 -0.20 -31.13
C GLU A 371 0.04 1.30 -30.82
N ALA A 372 0.05 1.64 -29.52
CA ALA A 372 -0.14 3.00 -29.03
C ALA A 372 0.84 3.34 -27.90
N VAL A 373 1.09 4.65 -27.74
CA VAL A 373 1.87 5.22 -26.63
C VAL A 373 1.04 6.30 -25.95
N LEU A 374 0.86 6.17 -24.63
CA LEU A 374 0.18 7.15 -23.79
C LEU A 374 1.22 7.92 -22.96
N VAL A 375 1.24 9.24 -23.12
CA VAL A 375 2.15 10.13 -22.37
C VAL A 375 1.36 11.07 -21.48
N PRO A 376 1.81 11.38 -20.26
CA PRO A 376 1.05 12.21 -19.35
C PRO A 376 1.34 13.69 -19.62
N TYR A 377 0.31 14.52 -19.55
CA TYR A 377 0.47 15.96 -19.71
C TYR A 377 1.39 16.59 -18.64
N CYS A 378 1.51 15.97 -17.46
CA CYS A 378 2.34 16.48 -16.37
C CYS A 378 3.84 16.47 -16.71
N ALA A 379 4.27 15.65 -17.69
CA ALA A 379 5.64 15.61 -18.19
C ALA A 379 5.93 16.65 -19.30
N LYS A 380 4.93 17.42 -19.74
CA LYS A 380 5.17 18.60 -20.59
C LYS A 380 5.48 19.80 -19.68
N PRO A 381 6.46 20.65 -20.02
CA PRO A 381 6.79 21.83 -19.23
C PRO A 381 5.65 22.84 -19.11
N ALA A 382 5.65 23.66 -18.06
CA ALA A 382 4.60 24.66 -17.81
C ALA A 382 4.44 25.69 -18.93
N TRP A 383 5.54 26.01 -19.63
CA TRP A 383 5.53 26.90 -20.79
C TRP A 383 4.96 26.27 -22.06
N CYS A 384 4.73 24.95 -22.09
CA CYS A 384 4.32 24.24 -23.31
C CYS A 384 2.85 24.52 -23.65
N LYS A 385 2.60 25.12 -24.83
CA LYS A 385 1.23 25.37 -25.35
C LYS A 385 0.38 24.12 -25.54
N TRP A 386 1.03 22.96 -25.65
CA TRP A 386 0.40 21.64 -25.78
C TRP A 386 0.24 20.93 -24.44
N ARG A 387 0.57 21.57 -23.30
CA ARG A 387 0.49 20.92 -21.98
C ARG A 387 -0.90 20.35 -21.77
N HIS A 388 -1.96 21.13 -21.94
CA HIS A 388 -3.33 20.67 -21.68
C HIS A 388 -4.11 20.26 -22.94
N LYS A 389 -3.40 19.88 -24.00
CA LYS A 389 -3.98 19.45 -25.28
C LYS A 389 -3.41 18.10 -25.67
N ASP A 390 -4.21 17.32 -26.37
CA ASP A 390 -3.65 16.16 -27.06
C ASP A 390 -2.74 16.63 -28.21
N GLY A 391 -1.63 15.92 -28.42
CA GLY A 391 -0.65 16.20 -29.45
C GLY A 391 0.64 16.89 -28.97
N CYS A 392 1.52 17.12 -29.94
CA CYS A 392 2.77 17.84 -29.75
C CYS A 392 3.23 18.42 -31.09
N SER A 393 3.73 19.65 -31.10
CA SER A 393 4.39 20.23 -32.28
C SER A 393 5.82 19.72 -32.51
N GLN A 394 6.29 18.75 -31.71
CA GLN A 394 7.63 18.14 -31.80
C GLN A 394 8.79 19.15 -31.85
N CYS A 395 8.71 20.20 -31.03
CA CYS A 395 9.72 21.28 -31.01
C CYS A 395 11.10 20.88 -30.45
N GLY A 396 11.28 19.64 -30.00
CA GLY A 396 12.55 19.12 -29.45
C GLY A 396 12.95 19.62 -28.06
N LYS A 397 12.06 20.33 -27.35
CA LYS A 397 12.40 21.04 -26.09
C LYS A 397 11.94 20.35 -24.79
N CYS A 398 11.33 19.17 -24.86
CA CYS A 398 10.91 18.42 -23.67
C CYS A 398 10.81 16.91 -23.95
N ASP A 399 10.82 16.12 -22.88
CA ASP A 399 10.80 14.66 -22.93
C ASP A 399 9.61 14.13 -23.73
N VAL A 400 8.41 14.63 -23.46
CA VAL A 400 7.19 14.25 -24.20
C VAL A 400 7.34 14.53 -25.69
N GLY A 401 7.97 15.64 -26.08
CA GLY A 401 8.23 15.94 -27.48
C GLY A 401 9.16 14.93 -28.15
N GLN A 402 10.17 14.44 -27.41
CA GLN A 402 11.05 13.37 -27.87
C GLN A 402 10.30 12.05 -28.03
N ILE A 403 9.42 11.70 -27.09
CA ILE A 403 8.58 10.50 -27.19
C ILE A 403 7.66 10.56 -28.41
N TYR A 404 6.99 11.70 -28.66
CA TYR A 404 6.17 11.89 -29.87
C TYR A 404 6.96 11.64 -31.16
N HIS A 405 8.20 12.12 -31.23
CA HIS A 405 9.08 11.93 -32.38
C HIS A 405 9.52 10.48 -32.54
N LEU A 406 9.98 9.84 -31.45
CA LEU A 406 10.46 8.46 -31.44
C LEU A 406 9.34 7.48 -31.82
N ALA A 407 8.22 7.52 -31.10
CA ALA A 407 7.09 6.62 -31.34
C ALA A 407 6.45 6.87 -32.71
N GLY A 408 6.35 8.13 -33.15
CA GLY A 408 5.87 8.47 -34.49
C GLY A 408 6.73 7.87 -35.62
N LYS A 409 8.07 7.90 -35.48
CA LYS A 409 8.98 7.23 -36.42
C LYS A 409 8.78 5.72 -36.50
N ARG A 410 8.31 5.10 -35.42
CA ARG A 410 8.03 3.65 -35.36
C ARG A 410 6.59 3.29 -35.76
N GLY A 411 5.78 4.28 -36.17
CA GLY A 411 4.39 4.09 -36.58
C GLY A 411 3.39 3.97 -35.44
N LEU A 412 3.80 4.24 -34.20
CA LEU A 412 2.93 4.14 -33.02
C LEU A 412 2.11 5.40 -32.85
N LYS A 413 0.82 5.23 -32.51
CA LYS A 413 -0.05 6.37 -32.22
C LYS A 413 0.23 6.91 -30.82
N VAL A 414 0.64 8.17 -30.73
CA VAL A 414 0.93 8.84 -29.45
C VAL A 414 -0.22 9.75 -29.03
N THR A 415 -0.71 9.55 -27.80
CA THR A 415 -1.79 10.37 -27.21
C THR A 415 -1.31 10.98 -25.90
N THR A 416 -1.55 12.28 -25.71
CA THR A 416 -1.32 12.94 -24.42
C THR A 416 -2.55 12.78 -23.53
N VAL A 417 -2.42 12.05 -22.42
CA VAL A 417 -3.45 11.93 -21.37
C VAL A 417 -3.47 13.24 -20.57
N LYS A 418 -4.66 13.84 -20.36
CA LYS A 418 -4.84 15.19 -19.81
C LYS A 418 -5.27 15.21 -18.35
N ASN A 419 -6.00 14.18 -17.95
CA ASN A 419 -6.55 13.92 -16.62
C ASN A 419 -7.08 12.49 -16.61
N PHE A 420 -7.66 12.08 -15.47
CA PHE A 420 -8.15 10.71 -15.28
C PHE A 420 -9.35 10.39 -16.18
N GLU A 421 -10.31 11.31 -16.33
CA GLU A 421 -11.49 11.12 -17.19
C GLU A 421 -11.07 10.99 -18.66
N HIS A 422 -10.03 11.71 -19.09
CA HIS A 422 -9.45 11.54 -20.41
C HIS A 422 -8.79 10.16 -20.56
N LEU A 423 -8.15 9.63 -19.53
CA LEU A 423 -7.59 8.28 -19.56
C LEU A 423 -8.70 7.24 -19.76
N GLU A 424 -9.79 7.29 -18.98
CA GLU A 424 -10.93 6.37 -19.11
C GLU A 424 -11.50 6.41 -20.54
N PHE A 425 -11.68 7.61 -21.08
CA PHE A 425 -12.11 7.78 -22.47
C PHE A 425 -11.14 7.14 -23.47
N ILE A 426 -9.83 7.37 -23.32
CA ILE A 426 -8.82 6.83 -24.23
C ILE A 426 -8.75 5.30 -24.13
N LEU A 427 -8.81 4.72 -22.92
CA LEU A 427 -8.82 3.27 -22.74
C LEU A 427 -10.04 2.63 -23.42
N ARG A 428 -11.22 3.25 -23.34
CA ARG A 428 -12.40 2.81 -24.08
C ARG A 428 -12.17 2.86 -25.59
N VAL A 429 -11.58 3.93 -26.11
CA VAL A 429 -11.26 4.07 -27.54
C VAL A 429 -10.25 3.03 -28.00
N LEU A 430 -9.24 2.70 -27.20
CA LEU A 430 -8.27 1.63 -27.52
C LEU A 430 -8.97 0.26 -27.56
N LYS A 431 -9.86 -0.01 -26.60
CA LYS A 431 -10.65 -1.23 -26.54
C LYS A 431 -11.58 -1.38 -27.75
N GLU A 432 -12.29 -0.33 -28.13
CA GLU A 432 -13.17 -0.30 -29.30
C GLU A 432 -12.42 -0.52 -30.63
N ARG A 433 -11.10 -0.26 -30.64
CA ARG A 433 -10.21 -0.49 -31.78
C ARG A 433 -9.53 -1.85 -31.79
N ASP A 434 -9.84 -2.71 -30.81
CA ASP A 434 -9.20 -4.02 -30.63
C ASP A 434 -7.66 -3.90 -30.50
N THR A 435 -7.22 -2.85 -29.80
CA THR A 435 -5.78 -2.59 -29.58
C THR A 435 -5.18 -3.74 -28.78
N LYS A 436 -4.15 -4.40 -29.32
CA LYS A 436 -3.52 -5.56 -28.66
C LYS A 436 -2.80 -5.18 -27.38
N CYS A 437 -1.89 -4.20 -27.49
CA CYS A 437 -1.07 -3.73 -26.38
C CYS A 437 -0.80 -2.23 -26.52
N TYR A 438 -0.47 -1.56 -25.42
CA TYR A 438 0.03 -0.20 -25.46
C TYR A 438 1.17 0.06 -24.46
N LEU A 439 1.98 1.06 -24.77
CA LEU A 439 2.96 1.62 -23.84
C LEU A 439 2.34 2.81 -23.13
N GLY A 440 2.58 2.93 -21.82
CA GLY A 440 2.13 4.08 -21.04
C GLY A 440 3.23 4.66 -20.19
N MET A 441 3.02 5.89 -19.72
CA MET A 441 3.92 6.56 -18.79
C MET A 441 3.06 7.22 -17.70
N CYS A 442 3.22 6.78 -16.46
CA CYS A 442 2.51 7.31 -15.31
C CYS A 442 3.29 7.00 -14.03
N CYS A 443 3.02 7.69 -12.93
CA CYS A 443 3.72 7.37 -11.69
C CYS A 443 3.12 6.12 -11.01
N ASN A 444 3.92 5.36 -10.24
CA ASN A 444 3.46 4.19 -9.47
C ASN A 444 2.18 4.45 -8.65
N ASN A 445 2.10 5.60 -7.97
CA ASN A 445 0.94 5.98 -7.18
C ASN A 445 -0.35 6.11 -8.01
N PHE A 446 -0.23 6.63 -9.24
CA PHE A 446 -1.37 6.76 -10.16
C PHE A 446 -1.85 5.39 -10.62
N TYR A 447 -0.92 4.51 -11.00
CA TYR A 447 -1.27 3.16 -11.42
C TYR A 447 -1.96 2.38 -10.31
N ILE A 448 -1.35 2.32 -9.12
CA ILE A 448 -1.89 1.62 -7.94
C ILE A 448 -3.32 2.08 -7.63
N LYS A 449 -3.55 3.40 -7.64
CA LYS A 449 -4.85 3.99 -7.32
C LYS A 449 -5.94 3.66 -8.33
N HIS A 450 -5.56 3.51 -9.59
CA HIS A 450 -6.49 3.34 -10.71
C HIS A 450 -6.41 1.94 -11.32
N GLU A 451 -5.84 0.97 -10.60
CA GLU A 451 -5.61 -0.39 -11.10
C GLU A 451 -6.93 -1.04 -11.57
N ASP A 452 -8.03 -0.84 -10.86
CA ASP A 452 -9.36 -1.29 -11.27
C ASP A 452 -9.77 -0.77 -12.66
N THR A 453 -9.42 0.47 -13.00
CA THR A 453 -9.69 1.08 -14.31
C THR A 453 -8.84 0.42 -15.40
N PHE A 454 -7.57 0.16 -15.13
CA PHE A 454 -6.70 -0.58 -16.06
C PHE A 454 -7.25 -2.00 -16.28
N ARG A 455 -7.60 -2.69 -15.20
CA ARG A 455 -8.20 -4.03 -15.23
C ARG A 455 -9.53 -4.06 -16.01
N ALA A 456 -10.40 -3.08 -15.79
CA ALA A 456 -11.67 -2.97 -16.51
C ALA A 456 -11.48 -2.68 -18.01
N ALA A 457 -10.41 -1.96 -18.38
CA ALA A 457 -10.06 -1.76 -19.78
C ALA A 457 -9.70 -3.10 -20.44
N ASN A 458 -9.02 -3.99 -19.71
CA ASN A 458 -8.64 -5.34 -20.16
C ASN A 458 -7.76 -5.29 -21.43
N ILE A 459 -6.72 -4.46 -21.40
CA ILE A 459 -5.73 -4.31 -22.47
C ILE A 459 -4.34 -4.42 -21.83
N PRO A 460 -3.51 -5.40 -22.22
CA PRO A 460 -2.14 -5.49 -21.74
C PRO A 460 -1.34 -4.20 -21.97
N ALA A 461 -0.61 -3.77 -20.95
CA ALA A 461 0.11 -2.51 -20.96
C ALA A 461 1.45 -2.60 -20.23
N LEU A 462 2.47 -2.03 -20.85
CA LEU A 462 3.74 -1.77 -20.18
C LEU A 462 3.80 -0.29 -19.85
N LEU A 463 3.79 0.02 -18.55
CA LEU A 463 3.84 1.38 -18.05
C LEU A 463 5.23 1.68 -17.49
N LEU A 464 5.75 2.86 -17.78
CA LEU A 464 7.03 3.35 -17.25
C LEU A 464 6.78 4.44 -16.20
N ASP A 465 7.39 4.27 -15.03
CA ASP A 465 7.33 5.24 -13.94
C ASP A 465 7.96 6.57 -14.38
N ILE A 466 7.26 7.67 -14.10
CA ILE A 466 7.77 9.03 -14.36
C ILE A 466 8.46 9.56 -13.11
N ALA A 467 9.67 10.08 -13.29
CA ALA A 467 10.50 10.60 -12.22
C ALA A 467 10.24 12.10 -11.97
N GLY A 468 10.98 12.66 -11.00
CA GLY A 468 10.92 14.08 -10.68
C GLY A 468 9.72 14.46 -9.82
N ALA A 469 9.48 15.75 -9.71
CA ALA A 469 8.49 16.30 -8.83
C ALA A 469 7.08 16.03 -9.41
N ASN A 470 6.58 14.83 -9.17
CA ASN A 470 5.25 14.44 -9.61
C ASN A 470 4.18 15.11 -8.73
N CYS A 471 2.95 15.14 -9.23
CA CYS A 471 1.85 15.73 -8.50
C CYS A 471 1.65 15.06 -7.12
N TYR A 472 1.98 13.76 -7.05
CA TYR A 472 1.97 12.90 -5.87
C TYR A 472 3.02 13.23 -4.81
N ASP A 473 4.11 13.94 -5.13
CA ASP A 473 5.17 14.33 -4.20
C ASP A 473 5.07 15.80 -3.83
N LEU A 474 4.52 16.65 -4.72
CA LEU A 474 4.39 18.10 -4.50
C LEU A 474 3.06 18.66 -3.97
N MET A 475 2.01 17.85 -3.78
CA MET A 475 0.74 18.26 -3.15
C MET A 475 -0.19 18.99 -4.14
N GLN A 476 -0.10 18.65 -5.42
CA GLN A 476 -0.75 19.41 -6.50
C GLN A 476 -1.56 18.52 -7.48
N GLU A 477 -2.07 17.38 -7.05
CA GLU A 477 -2.87 16.46 -7.90
C GLU A 477 -4.16 17.05 -8.44
N GLN A 478 -4.85 17.91 -7.70
CA GLN A 478 -6.05 18.57 -8.24
C GLN A 478 -5.69 19.66 -9.28
N ALA A 479 -4.55 20.33 -9.10
CA ALA A 479 -3.97 21.11 -10.20
C ALA A 479 -3.65 20.16 -11.36
N ALA A 480 -3.24 18.93 -11.08
CA ALA A 480 -2.96 17.93 -12.10
C ALA A 480 -4.22 17.54 -12.90
N TYR A 481 -5.27 17.08 -12.24
CA TYR A 481 -6.54 16.71 -12.87
C TYR A 481 -7.28 17.87 -13.55
N SER A 482 -7.12 19.10 -13.06
CA SER A 482 -7.66 20.29 -13.71
C SER A 482 -6.79 20.84 -14.84
N GLY A 483 -5.64 20.20 -15.15
CA GLY A 483 -4.72 20.70 -16.16
C GLY A 483 -4.09 22.04 -15.78
N LYS A 484 -3.64 22.19 -14.54
CA LYS A 484 -3.00 23.37 -13.94
C LYS A 484 -1.74 23.01 -13.12
N PHE A 485 -1.31 21.75 -13.12
CA PHE A 485 -0.11 21.30 -12.43
C PHE A 485 1.12 21.95 -13.03
N VAL A 486 1.89 22.66 -12.20
CA VAL A 486 3.01 23.49 -12.66
C VAL A 486 4.30 22.69 -12.64
N ALA A 487 4.50 21.85 -11.63
CA ALA A 487 5.71 21.07 -11.54
C ALA A 487 5.81 20.03 -12.65
N GLU A 488 7.05 19.64 -12.93
CA GLU A 488 7.43 18.95 -14.15
C GLU A 488 7.94 17.57 -13.77
N SER A 489 7.13 16.55 -14.07
CA SER A 489 7.60 15.17 -14.05
C SER A 489 8.53 14.96 -15.24
N THR A 490 9.53 14.12 -15.07
CA THR A 490 10.50 13.79 -16.11
C THR A 490 10.25 12.36 -16.58
N ILE A 491 10.43 12.13 -17.87
CA ILE A 491 10.40 10.77 -18.44
C ILE A 491 11.85 10.35 -18.63
N ASP A 492 12.20 9.13 -18.22
CA ASP A 492 13.48 8.53 -18.62
C ASP A 492 13.42 8.21 -20.12
N VAL A 493 13.81 9.18 -20.93
CA VAL A 493 13.72 9.09 -22.40
C VAL A 493 14.64 7.99 -22.93
N GLU A 494 15.76 7.70 -22.27
CA GLU A 494 16.66 6.64 -22.70
C GLU A 494 15.99 5.27 -22.56
N VAL A 495 15.39 4.99 -21.41
CA VAL A 495 14.63 3.75 -21.18
C VAL A 495 13.42 3.68 -22.11
N ALA A 496 12.65 4.77 -22.22
CA ALA A 496 11.48 4.82 -23.08
C ALA A 496 11.83 4.57 -24.56
N ALA A 497 12.95 5.13 -25.05
CA ALA A 497 13.42 4.89 -26.41
C ALA A 497 13.74 3.42 -26.63
N LYS A 498 14.46 2.77 -25.71
CA LYS A 498 14.78 1.34 -25.79
C LYS A 498 13.51 0.47 -25.86
N VAL A 499 12.48 0.80 -25.09
CA VAL A 499 11.19 0.07 -25.11
C VAL A 499 10.40 0.32 -26.40
N ILE A 500 10.28 1.59 -26.83
CA ILE A 500 9.61 1.96 -28.08
C ILE A 500 10.27 1.28 -29.29
N ASP A 501 11.58 1.09 -29.24
CA ASP A 501 12.33 0.48 -30.32
C ASP A 501 11.99 -1.00 -30.54
N ILE A 502 11.56 -1.71 -29.50
CA ILE A 502 11.10 -3.11 -29.55
C ILE A 502 9.83 -3.23 -30.40
N ALA A 503 8.86 -2.32 -30.18
CA ALA A 503 7.57 -2.33 -30.89
C ALA A 503 7.71 -2.26 -32.42
N HIS A 504 8.79 -1.64 -32.91
CA HIS A 504 9.04 -1.52 -34.34
C HIS A 504 9.60 -2.78 -34.98
N GLN A 505 10.46 -3.52 -34.26
CA GLN A 505 11.21 -4.65 -34.83
C GLN A 505 10.27 -5.78 -35.30
N ASN A 506 9.12 -5.94 -34.62
CA ASN A 506 8.09 -6.91 -35.00
C ASN A 506 7.15 -6.42 -36.11
N ASN A 507 6.81 -5.13 -36.15
CA ASN A 507 6.01 -4.56 -37.24
C ASN A 507 6.72 -4.65 -38.61
N ALA A 508 8.06 -4.54 -38.62
CA ALA A 508 8.87 -4.78 -39.83
C ALA A 508 8.93 -6.27 -40.24
N HIS A 509 8.93 -7.20 -39.27
CA HIS A 509 8.92 -8.65 -39.54
C HIS A 509 7.57 -9.12 -40.13
N ASN A 510 6.44 -8.64 -39.62
CA ASN A 510 5.12 -8.99 -40.15
C ASN A 510 4.87 -8.45 -41.57
N GLN A 511 5.41 -7.28 -41.91
CA GLN A 511 5.35 -6.75 -43.29
C GLN A 511 6.21 -7.55 -44.29
N HIS A 512 7.23 -8.26 -43.82
CA HIS A 512 8.04 -9.16 -44.65
C HIS A 512 7.42 -10.56 -44.79
N ALA A 513 6.69 -11.05 -43.79
CA ALA A 513 5.96 -12.33 -43.88
C ALA A 513 4.78 -12.27 -44.88
N ASP A 514 4.08 -11.15 -44.98
CA ASP A 514 2.98 -10.95 -45.95
C ASP A 514 3.43 -10.86 -47.42
N LYS A 515 4.73 -10.74 -47.69
CA LYS A 515 5.27 -10.76 -49.06
C LYS A 515 5.44 -12.15 -49.66
N TRP A 516 5.25 -13.22 -48.89
CA TRP A 516 5.43 -14.62 -49.36
C TRP A 516 4.12 -15.37 -49.67
N VAL A 517 2.96 -14.70 -49.66
CA VAL A 517 1.64 -15.33 -50.00
C VAL A 517 1.05 -14.76 -51.31
N ARG A 518 1.87 -14.17 -52.18
CA ARG A 518 1.46 -13.86 -53.56
C ARG A 518 2.53 -14.27 -54.56
N GLN A 519 2.60 -15.57 -54.84
CA GLN A 519 2.95 -16.10 -56.16
C GLN A 519 2.05 -17.28 -56.48
#